data_AF-A0A9D1MD69-F1
#
_entry.id   AF-A0A9D1MD69-F1
#
_cell.length_a   1.000
_cell.length_b   1.000
_cell.length_c   1.000
_cell.angle_alpha   90.00
_cell.angle_beta   90.00
_cell.angle_gamma   90.00
#
_symmetry.space_group_name_H-M   'P 1'
#
loop_
_entity.id
_entity.type
_entity.pdbx_description
1 polymer ?
#
loop_
_entity_poly.entity_id
_entity_poly.type
_entity_poly.pdbx_seq_one_letter_code
_entity_poly.pdbx_strand_id
1 'polypeptide(L)'
;MNGLRNKLKKKILIYLNNRSLMVKFTIICVCCILLPIIVSCTVLSYSLNKNLYNREMDNLNFVVKNAMSEAKNIFDDAVAVGNVIAYDQAVIEIGNMRFDSELDYYEYMMNNNLKDYYGTYIVQKPGIDGVKVYLNNNTILSGGILWKLTDAEKESGWYKTI
;
A
#
# COMPACT_ATOMS: atom_id res chain seq x y z
N MET A 1 -52.21 32.34 -9.88
CA MET A 1 -51.61 31.10 -10.46
C MET A 1 -52.62 30.04 -10.93
N ASN A 2 -53.86 30.00 -10.41
CA ASN A 2 -54.86 28.95 -10.75
C ASN A 2 -55.51 29.08 -12.15
N GLY A 3 -55.61 30.30 -12.70
CA GLY A 3 -56.23 30.53 -14.02
C GLY A 3 -55.43 29.97 -15.21
N LEU A 4 -54.10 29.97 -15.13
CA LEU A 4 -53.22 29.48 -16.21
C LEU A 4 -53.30 27.95 -16.34
N ARG A 5 -53.30 27.24 -15.21
CA ARG A 5 -53.43 25.77 -15.14
C ARG A 5 -54.77 25.29 -15.70
N ASN A 6 -55.85 26.01 -15.40
CA ASN A 6 -57.18 25.68 -15.92
C ASN A 6 -57.32 25.96 -17.42
N LYS A 7 -56.71 27.04 -17.94
CA LYS A 7 -56.64 27.31 -19.38
C LYS A 7 -55.83 26.24 -20.12
N LEU A 8 -54.70 25.78 -19.56
CA LEU A 8 -53.91 24.69 -20.12
C LEU A 8 -54.71 23.39 -20.16
N LYS A 9 -55.34 22.99 -19.05
CA LYS A 9 -56.19 21.79 -18.99
C LYS A 9 -57.29 21.83 -20.05
N LYS A 10 -57.98 22.97 -20.21
CA LYS A 10 -59.06 23.12 -21.19
C LYS A 10 -58.54 22.96 -22.63
N LYS A 11 -57.40 23.58 -22.96
CA LYS A 11 -56.74 23.43 -24.28
C LYS A 11 -56.33 21.99 -24.57
N ILE A 12 -55.72 21.33 -23.59
CA ILE A 12 -55.28 19.93 -23.69
C ILE A 12 -56.49 19.01 -23.90
N LEU A 13 -57.58 19.23 -23.17
CA LEU A 13 -58.80 18.42 -23.26
C LEU A 13 -59.47 18.57 -24.63
N ILE A 14 -59.53 19.78 -25.19
CA ILE A 14 -60.05 20.03 -26.54
C ILE A 14 -59.17 19.36 -27.60
N TYR A 15 -57.85 19.46 -27.47
CA TYR A 15 -56.89 18.83 -28.39
C TYR A 15 -56.96 17.29 -28.36
N LEU A 16 -57.03 16.70 -27.17
CA LEU A 16 -57.20 15.25 -26.97
C LEU A 16 -58.56 14.78 -27.45
N ASN A 17 -59.62 15.57 -27.28
CA ASN A 17 -60.96 15.13 -27.68
C ASN A 17 -61.13 15.08 -29.20
N ASN A 18 -60.45 15.98 -29.93
CA ASN A 18 -60.57 16.14 -31.38
C ASN A 18 -59.71 15.16 -32.21
N ARG A 19 -59.09 14.15 -31.58
CA ARG A 19 -58.26 13.12 -32.22
C ARG A 19 -58.93 11.75 -32.15
N SER A 20 -58.61 10.87 -33.11
CA SER A 20 -59.13 9.50 -33.16
C SER A 20 -58.74 8.69 -31.92
N LEU A 21 -59.55 7.68 -31.60
CA LEU A 21 -59.39 6.84 -30.40
C LEU A 21 -57.98 6.21 -30.30
N MET A 22 -57.42 5.80 -31.45
CA MET A 22 -56.04 5.29 -31.59
C MET A 22 -55.00 6.26 -31.03
N VAL A 23 -55.08 7.54 -31.39
CA VAL A 23 -54.11 8.56 -30.97
C VAL A 23 -54.16 8.80 -29.47
N LYS A 24 -55.36 8.73 -28.85
CA LYS A 24 -55.51 8.87 -27.39
C LYS A 24 -54.82 7.72 -26.65
N PHE A 25 -54.99 6.49 -27.14
CA PHE A 25 -54.29 5.32 -26.61
C PHE A 25 -52.77 5.43 -26.76
N THR A 26 -52.27 5.87 -27.93
CA THR A 26 -50.84 6.07 -28.15
C THR A 26 -50.25 7.10 -27.18
N ILE A 27 -50.93 8.23 -26.95
CA ILE A 27 -50.47 9.26 -26.01
C ILE A 27 -50.39 8.69 -24.59
N ILE A 28 -51.41 7.95 -24.14
CA ILE A 28 -51.41 7.34 -22.80
C ILE A 28 -50.27 6.32 -22.67
N CYS A 29 -50.05 5.45 -23.67
CA CYS A 29 -48.95 4.50 -23.65
C CYS A 29 -47.58 5.20 -23.58
N VAL A 30 -47.36 6.24 -24.38
CA VAL A 30 -46.09 6.98 -24.37
C VAL A 30 -45.88 7.72 -23.04
N CYS A 31 -46.90 8.40 -22.53
CA CYS A 31 -46.77 9.20 -21.31
C CYS A 31 -46.75 8.38 -20.03
N CYS A 32 -47.49 7.26 -19.96
CA CYS A 32 -47.65 6.48 -18.74
C CYS A 32 -46.76 5.23 -18.68
N ILE A 33 -46.15 4.82 -19.79
CA ILE A 33 -45.29 3.63 -19.82
C ILE A 33 -43.89 4.02 -20.29
N LEU A 34 -43.78 4.57 -21.50
CA LEU A 34 -42.46 4.83 -22.10
C LEU A 34 -41.68 5.89 -21.32
N LEU A 35 -42.31 7.02 -21.00
CA LEU A 35 -41.72 8.12 -20.24
C LEU A 35 -41.21 7.68 -18.86
N PRO A 36 -42.02 7.03 -18.00
CA PRO A 36 -41.53 6.60 -16.68
C PRO A 36 -40.44 5.53 -16.77
N ILE A 37 -40.44 4.65 -17.79
CA ILE A 37 -39.34 3.70 -17.99
C ILE A 37 -38.04 4.44 -18.29
N ILE A 38 -38.04 5.39 -19.23
CA ILE A 38 -36.84 6.17 -19.59
C ILE A 38 -36.34 6.96 -18.38
N VAL A 39 -37.23 7.61 -17.64
CA VAL A 39 -36.88 8.36 -16.42
C VAL A 39 -36.28 7.41 -15.37
N SER A 40 -36.88 6.25 -15.14
CA SER A 40 -36.34 5.27 -14.19
C SER A 40 -34.95 4.79 -14.59
N CYS A 41 -34.75 4.41 -15.86
CA CYS A 41 -33.46 3.97 -16.38
C CYS A 41 -32.39 5.06 -16.23
N THR A 42 -32.70 6.31 -16.60
CA THR A 42 -31.73 7.41 -16.49
C THR A 42 -31.37 7.73 -15.05
N VAL A 43 -32.33 7.75 -14.13
CA VAL A 43 -32.09 7.96 -12.69
C VAL A 43 -31.25 6.83 -12.10
N LEU A 44 -31.57 5.58 -12.44
CA LEU A 44 -30.80 4.42 -12.01
C LEU A 44 -29.37 4.46 -12.54
N SER A 45 -29.17 4.71 -13.84
CA SER A 45 -27.85 4.82 -14.43
C SER A 45 -27.03 5.93 -13.77
N TYR A 46 -27.62 7.10 -13.52
CA TYR A 46 -26.92 8.19 -12.85
C TYR A 46 -26.52 7.84 -11.41
N SER A 47 -27.45 7.25 -10.65
CA SER A 47 -27.20 6.81 -9.27
C SER A 47 -26.12 5.74 -9.20
N LEU A 48 -26.20 4.73 -10.08
CA LEU A 48 -25.21 3.66 -10.16
C LEU A 48 -23.83 4.20 -10.54
N ASN A 49 -23.73 5.07 -11.56
CA ASN A 49 -22.46 5.66 -11.96
C ASN A 49 -21.83 6.48 -10.84
N LYS A 50 -22.61 7.29 -10.14
CA LYS A 50 -22.11 8.08 -9.00
C LYS A 50 -21.60 7.17 -7.87
N ASN A 51 -22.35 6.12 -7.55
CA ASN A 51 -21.97 5.19 -6.49
C ASN A 51 -20.75 4.34 -6.87
N LEU A 52 -20.65 3.91 -8.13
CA LEU A 52 -19.49 3.19 -8.65
C LEU A 52 -18.25 4.08 -8.61
N TYR A 53 -18.34 5.31 -9.10
CA TYR A 53 -17.22 6.26 -9.08
C TYR A 53 -16.69 6.51 -7.66
N ASN A 54 -17.60 6.76 -6.71
CA ASN A 54 -17.20 6.97 -5.31
C ASN A 54 -16.53 5.73 -4.72
N ARG A 55 -17.08 4.53 -4.98
CA ARG A 55 -16.50 3.27 -4.50
C ARG A 55 -15.12 3.00 -5.11
N GLU A 56 -14.94 3.28 -6.40
CA GLU A 56 -13.63 3.16 -7.04
C GLU A 56 -12.62 4.12 -6.42
N MET A 57 -13.01 5.37 -6.16
CA MET A 57 -12.14 6.34 -5.52
C MET A 57 -11.74 5.92 -4.09
N ASP A 58 -12.69 5.42 -3.30
CA ASP A 58 -12.43 4.90 -1.96
C ASP A 58 -11.49 3.69 -2.00
N ASN A 59 -11.71 2.77 -2.94
CA ASN A 59 -10.83 1.62 -3.13
C ASN A 59 -9.41 2.04 -3.53
N LEU A 60 -9.26 3.02 -4.44
CA LEU A 60 -7.95 3.54 -4.82
C LEU A 60 -7.23 4.16 -3.62
N ASN A 61 -7.92 4.98 -2.83
CA ASN A 61 -7.37 5.56 -1.61
C ASN A 61 -6.94 4.50 -0.60
N PHE A 62 -7.74 3.44 -0.44
CA PHE A 62 -7.41 2.32 0.42
C PHE A 62 -6.16 1.58 -0.06
N VAL A 63 -6.05 1.28 -1.36
CA VAL A 63 -4.88 0.62 -1.95
C VAL A 63 -3.62 1.47 -1.76
N VAL A 64 -3.68 2.77 -2.04
CA VAL A 64 -2.54 3.68 -1.85
C VAL A 64 -2.12 3.75 -0.38
N LYS A 65 -3.08 3.89 0.53
CA LYS A 65 -2.80 3.93 1.97
C LYS A 65 -2.16 2.64 2.46
N ASN A 66 -2.64 1.49 1.99
CA ASN A 66 -2.06 0.19 2.35
C ASN A 66 -0.65 0.03 1.78
N ALA A 67 -0.41 0.42 0.54
CA ALA A 67 0.92 0.39 -0.06
C ALA A 67 1.92 1.29 0.71
N MET A 68 1.50 2.48 1.12
CA MET A 68 2.31 3.36 1.97
C MET A 68 2.57 2.75 3.35
N SER A 69 1.56 2.12 3.96
CA SER A 69 1.72 1.43 5.25
C SER A 69 2.68 0.26 5.15
N GLU A 70 2.60 -0.53 4.08
CA GLU A 70 3.48 -1.67 3.86
C GLU A 70 4.93 -1.23 3.64
N ALA A 71 5.14 -0.19 2.83
CA ALA A 71 6.46 0.41 2.66
C ALA A 71 7.04 0.89 4.00
N LYS A 72 6.22 1.56 4.82
CA LYS A 72 6.64 1.98 6.17
C LYS A 72 7.02 0.78 7.05
N ASN A 73 6.20 -0.28 7.04
CA ASN A 73 6.47 -1.48 7.84
C ASN A 73 7.82 -2.11 7.47
N ILE A 74 8.18 -2.14 6.19
CA ILE A 74 9.50 -2.63 5.74
C ILE A 74 10.65 -1.81 6.36
N PHE A 75 10.54 -0.48 6.38
CA PHE A 75 11.55 0.37 7.01
C PHE A 75 11.59 0.21 8.53
N ASP A 76 10.42 0.15 9.17
CA ASP A 76 10.31 -0.06 10.62
C ASP A 76 10.91 -1.42 11.04
N ASP A 77 10.69 -2.47 10.24
CA ASP A 77 11.32 -3.78 10.44
C ASP A 77 12.84 -3.72 10.27
N ALA A 78 13.34 -3.01 9.26
CA ALA A 78 14.78 -2.84 9.06
C ALA A 78 15.44 -2.10 10.23
N VAL A 79 14.80 -1.04 10.75
CA VAL A 79 15.25 -0.30 11.93
C VAL A 79 15.21 -1.18 13.18
N ALA A 80 14.15 -1.96 13.36
CA ALA A 80 14.03 -2.88 14.50
C ALA A 80 15.15 -3.93 14.50
N VAL A 81 15.44 -4.55 13.35
CA VAL A 81 16.54 -5.50 13.19
C VAL A 81 17.89 -4.84 13.45
N GLY A 82 18.11 -3.63 12.89
CA GLY A 82 19.33 -2.86 13.13
C GLY A 82 19.56 -2.58 14.61
N ASN A 83 18.52 -2.18 15.34
CA ASN A 83 18.61 -1.95 16.79
C ASN A 83 18.92 -3.23 17.56
N VAL A 84 18.26 -4.35 17.24
CA VAL A 84 18.53 -5.63 17.90
C VAL A 84 19.99 -6.05 17.72
N ILE A 85 20.53 -5.89 16.52
CA ILE A 85 21.94 -6.23 16.21
C ILE A 85 22.92 -5.24 16.86
N ALA A 86 22.58 -3.95 16.91
CA ALA A 86 23.44 -2.93 17.52
C ALA A 86 23.62 -3.13 19.03
N TYR A 87 22.61 -3.68 19.71
CA TYR A 87 22.66 -3.99 21.15
C TYR A 87 22.94 -5.47 21.43
N ASP A 88 23.29 -6.26 20.41
CA ASP A 88 23.62 -7.67 20.57
C ASP A 88 24.96 -7.84 21.28
N GLN A 89 24.94 -8.58 22.39
CA GLN A 89 26.13 -8.75 23.23
C GLN A 89 27.25 -9.49 22.48
N ALA A 90 26.94 -10.49 21.66
CA ALA A 90 27.95 -11.23 20.91
C ALA A 90 28.61 -10.34 19.84
N VAL A 91 27.86 -9.45 19.18
CA VAL A 91 28.44 -8.46 18.24
C VAL A 91 29.39 -7.52 18.97
N ILE A 92 28.99 -7.01 20.13
CA ILE A 92 29.81 -6.10 20.94
C ILE A 92 31.08 -6.80 21.45
N GLU A 93 30.98 -8.06 21.88
CA GLU A 93 32.11 -8.85 22.35
C GLU A 93 33.12 -9.11 21.23
N ILE A 94 32.67 -9.54 20.05
CA ILE A 94 33.54 -9.76 18.87
C ILE A 94 34.22 -8.45 18.44
N GLY A 95 33.51 -7.32 18.53
CA GLY A 95 34.07 -6.01 18.25
C GLY A 95 35.22 -5.63 19.18
N ASN A 96 35.20 -6.11 20.42
CA ASN A 96 36.20 -5.80 21.46
C ASN A 96 37.31 -6.86 21.59
N MET A 97 37.08 -8.09 21.13
CA MET A 97 38.06 -9.17 21.15
C MET A 97 39.16 -8.93 20.11
N ARG A 98 40.41 -9.26 20.44
CA ARG A 98 41.50 -9.31 19.47
C ARG A 98 41.90 -10.76 19.26
N PHE A 99 41.98 -11.16 17.99
CA PHE A 99 42.39 -12.49 17.59
C PHE A 99 43.85 -12.45 17.15
N ASP A 100 44.66 -13.38 17.67
CA ASP A 100 46.09 -13.46 17.35
C ASP A 100 46.33 -14.01 15.93
N SER A 101 45.41 -14.84 15.45
CA SER A 101 45.41 -15.37 14.09
C SER A 101 44.00 -15.43 13.47
N GLU A 102 43.95 -15.50 12.14
CA GLU A 102 42.70 -15.75 11.40
C GLU A 102 42.05 -17.10 11.78
N LEU A 103 42.86 -18.08 12.18
CA LEU A 103 42.39 -19.38 12.63
C LEU A 103 41.64 -19.27 13.97
N ASP A 104 42.16 -18.47 14.91
CA ASP A 104 41.50 -18.24 16.20
C ASP A 104 40.12 -17.59 16.04
N TYR A 105 39.99 -16.66 15.09
CA TYR A 105 38.69 -16.07 14.75
C TYR A 105 37.73 -17.12 14.19
N TYR A 106 38.21 -17.98 13.28
CA TYR A 106 37.39 -19.03 12.68
C TYR A 106 36.93 -20.06 13.72
N GLU A 107 37.84 -20.51 14.59
CA GLU A 107 37.52 -21.43 15.69
C GLU A 107 36.51 -20.82 16.66
N TYR A 108 36.66 -19.54 17.03
CA TYR A 108 35.70 -18.83 17.87
C TYR A 108 34.31 -18.77 17.23
N MET A 109 34.22 -18.44 15.95
CA MET A 109 32.94 -18.39 15.22
C MET A 109 32.25 -19.75 15.11
N MET A 110 33.03 -20.83 14.94
CA MET A 110 32.52 -22.20 14.88
C MET A 110 32.08 -22.71 16.26
N ASN A 111 32.92 -22.55 17.28
CA ASN A 111 32.64 -23.06 18.63
C ASN A 111 31.40 -22.41 19.26
N ASN A 112 31.11 -21.16 18.91
CA ASN A 112 29.96 -20.41 19.43
C ASN A 112 28.73 -20.46 18.50
N ASN A 113 28.77 -21.21 17.39
CA ASN A 113 27.68 -21.31 16.40
C ASN A 113 27.12 -19.96 15.91
N LEU A 114 27.98 -18.93 15.88
CA LEU A 114 27.56 -17.55 15.61
C LEU A 114 27.09 -17.37 14.17
N LYS A 115 27.60 -18.17 13.24
CA LYS A 115 27.16 -18.16 11.83
C LYS A 115 25.67 -18.43 11.67
N ASP A 116 25.16 -19.46 12.36
CA ASP A 116 23.75 -19.86 12.27
C ASP A 116 22.86 -18.94 13.11
N TYR A 117 23.38 -18.47 14.25
CA TYR A 117 22.74 -17.45 15.08
C TYR A 117 22.43 -16.19 14.26
N TYR A 118 23.43 -15.64 13.58
CA TYR A 118 23.26 -14.43 12.77
C TYR A 118 22.48 -14.64 11.48
N GLY A 119 22.60 -15.81 10.85
CA GLY A 119 21.78 -16.17 9.69
C GLY A 119 20.27 -16.18 10.03
N THR A 120 19.93 -16.53 11.26
CA THR A 120 18.54 -16.56 11.74
C THR A 120 17.89 -15.17 11.77
N TYR A 121 18.64 -14.12 12.11
CA TYR A 121 18.12 -12.73 12.10
C TYR A 121 17.73 -12.25 10.70
N ILE A 122 18.44 -12.70 9.67
CA ILE A 122 18.18 -12.35 8.26
C ILE A 122 16.99 -13.17 7.72
N VAL A 123 16.93 -14.46 8.04
CA VAL A 123 15.93 -15.38 7.49
C VAL A 123 14.53 -15.13 8.07
N GLN A 124 14.41 -14.53 9.26
CA GLN A 124 13.11 -14.38 9.94
C GLN A 124 12.26 -13.19 9.46
N LYS A 125 12.80 -12.24 8.68
CA LYS A 125 12.08 -11.02 8.31
C LYS A 125 11.87 -10.92 6.79
N PRO A 126 10.63 -11.07 6.29
CA PRO A 126 10.34 -10.89 4.87
C PRO A 126 10.63 -9.43 4.47
N GLY A 127 11.43 -9.23 3.43
CA GLY A 127 11.80 -7.90 2.93
C GLY A 127 13.23 -7.45 3.25
N ILE A 128 14.00 -8.22 4.03
CA ILE A 128 15.43 -7.98 4.26
C ILE A 128 16.25 -8.98 3.44
N ASP A 129 17.00 -8.49 2.45
CA ASP A 129 17.87 -9.30 1.59
C ASP A 129 19.17 -9.71 2.32
N GLY A 130 19.69 -8.83 3.17
CA GLY A 130 20.91 -9.09 3.91
C GLY A 130 21.22 -8.01 4.94
N VAL A 131 22.05 -8.37 5.92
CA VAL A 131 22.55 -7.45 6.94
C VAL A 131 24.08 -7.49 6.95
N LYS A 132 24.70 -6.31 7.00
CA LYS A 132 26.15 -6.14 7.15
C LYS A 132 26.43 -5.28 8.38
N VAL A 133 27.26 -5.81 9.26
CA VAL A 133 27.73 -5.14 10.48
C VAL A 133 29.20 -4.81 10.29
N TYR A 134 29.52 -3.53 10.32
CA TYR A 134 30.89 -3.05 10.17
C TYR A 134 31.52 -2.83 11.55
N LEU A 135 32.60 -3.55 11.84
CA LEU A 135 33.32 -3.45 13.10
C LEU A 135 34.67 -2.76 12.89
N ASN A 136 35.05 -1.89 13.83
CA ASN A 136 36.36 -1.24 13.86
C ASN A 136 37.41 -2.17 14.50
N ASN A 137 37.55 -3.37 13.93
CA ASN A 137 38.47 -4.38 14.38
C ASN A 137 39.20 -4.98 13.16
N ASN A 138 40.53 -4.90 13.16
CA ASN A 138 41.34 -5.37 12.03
C ASN A 138 41.71 -6.86 12.14
N THR A 139 41.40 -7.52 13.26
CA THR A 139 41.71 -8.94 13.47
C THR A 139 40.58 -9.87 13.02
N ILE A 140 39.43 -9.33 12.60
CA ILE A 140 38.30 -10.15 12.11
C ILE A 140 38.39 -10.37 10.60
N LEU A 141 37.87 -11.50 10.15
CA LEU A 141 37.65 -11.76 8.73
C LEU A 141 36.26 -11.29 8.30
N SER A 142 36.21 -10.61 7.16
CA SER A 142 34.94 -10.22 6.54
C SER A 142 34.25 -11.43 5.94
N GLY A 143 33.05 -11.73 6.40
CA GLY A 143 32.29 -12.90 5.96
C GLY A 143 30.93 -13.00 6.63
N GLY A 144 29.95 -13.50 5.88
CA GLY A 144 28.55 -13.53 6.34
C GLY A 144 28.07 -12.12 6.68
N ILE A 145 27.65 -11.92 7.92
CA ILE A 145 27.11 -10.64 8.40
C ILE A 145 28.18 -9.68 8.95
N LEU A 146 29.37 -10.18 9.33
CA LEU A 146 30.40 -9.36 9.97
C LEU A 146 31.42 -8.91 8.93
N TRP A 147 31.69 -7.61 8.92
CA TRP A 147 32.58 -6.96 7.96
C TRP A 147 33.57 -6.07 8.68
N LYS A 148 34.82 -6.06 8.21
CA LYS A 148 35.82 -5.12 8.70
C LYS A 148 35.51 -3.74 8.14
N LEU A 149 35.64 -2.70 8.97
CA LEU A 149 35.50 -1.33 8.50
C LEU A 149 36.75 -0.93 7.70
N THR A 150 36.66 -0.81 6.37
CA THR A 150 37.76 -0.32 5.55
C THR A 150 37.65 1.18 5.30
N ASP A 151 38.72 1.80 4.81
CA ASP A 151 38.74 3.23 4.52
C ASP A 151 37.75 3.61 3.40
N ALA A 152 37.40 2.67 2.52
CA ALA A 152 36.36 2.88 1.51
C ALA A 152 34.96 3.06 2.13
N GLU A 153 34.63 2.31 3.18
CA GLU A 153 33.37 2.49 3.90
C GLU A 153 33.35 3.77 4.74
N LYS A 154 34.50 4.22 5.26
CA LYS A 154 34.57 5.51 5.98
C LYS A 154 34.26 6.70 5.06
N GLU A 155 34.57 6.58 3.77
CA GLU A 155 34.24 7.60 2.77
C GLU A 155 32.77 7.56 2.31
N SER A 156 32.02 6.54 2.69
CA SER A 156 30.62 6.37 2.31
C SER A 156 29.69 7.41 2.95
N GLY A 157 28.58 7.70 2.28
CA GLY A 157 27.61 8.69 2.76
C GLY A 157 26.95 8.31 4.08
N TRP A 158 26.72 7.02 4.34
CA TRP A 158 26.10 6.57 5.59
C TRP A 158 27.03 6.77 6.79
N TYR A 159 28.32 6.48 6.65
CA TYR A 159 29.28 6.61 7.75
C TYR A 159 29.52 8.08 8.11
N LYS A 160 29.56 8.97 7.11
CA LYS A 160 29.72 10.43 7.31
C LYS A 160 28.52 11.12 7.95
N THR A 161 27.37 10.44 8.04
CA THR A 161 26.14 10.99 8.62
C THR A 161 25.99 10.63 10.11
N ILE A 162 26.82 9.71 10.62
CA ILE A 162 26.93 9.34 12.05
C ILE A 162 27.84 10.34 12.76
#